data_AF-A0A7W5AEY6-F1
#
_entry.id   AF-A0A7W5AEY6-F1
#
_cell.length_a   1.000
_cell.length_b   1.000
_cell.length_c   1.000
_cell.angle_alpha   90.00
_cell.angle_beta   90.00
_cell.angle_gamma   90.00
#
_symmetry.space_group_name_H-M   'P 1'
#
loop_
_entity.id
_entity.type
_entity.pdbx_description
1 polymer ?
#
loop_
_entity_poly.entity_id
_entity_poly.type
_entity_poly.pdbx_seq_one_letter_code
_entity_poly.pdbx_strand_id
1 'polypeptide(L)'
;MTAGVTGAGLLLGPAAPAQAAARQVNWDVIAKCESGGRWHINTGNGHYGGLQFSRSTWKSNGGAKYAPTADRAAKAEQIAIAEKLYRKRGLSPWPTCGKKPGVYKKTSSAKKPSGKTYVVRSGDTLASIARKFKIKGGWRTLYAHNRDRISSPGLIFVGQRIRL
;
A
#
# COMPACT_ATOMS: atom_id res chain seq x y z
N MET A 1 -17.14 18.88 -57.51
CA MET A 1 -16.88 19.76 -56.34
C MET A 1 -18.18 19.72 -55.53
N THR A 2 -18.32 19.15 -54.34
CA THR A 2 -17.51 19.19 -53.10
C THR A 2 -17.90 18.00 -52.19
N ALA A 3 -16.93 17.38 -51.53
CA ALA A 3 -17.11 16.27 -50.58
C ALA A 3 -17.26 16.83 -49.14
N GLY A 4 -18.28 16.41 -48.40
CA GLY A 4 -18.48 16.76 -47.00
C GLY A 4 -18.03 15.63 -46.07
N VAL A 5 -16.91 15.84 -45.37
CA VAL A 5 -16.34 14.90 -44.39
C VAL A 5 -17.03 15.15 -43.05
N THR A 6 -17.81 14.19 -42.55
CA THR A 6 -18.28 14.19 -41.16
C THR A 6 -17.27 13.41 -40.30
N GLY A 7 -16.43 14.15 -39.59
CA GLY A 7 -15.40 13.61 -38.72
C GLY A 7 -15.98 12.98 -37.46
N ALA A 8 -15.73 11.69 -37.26
CA ALA A 8 -15.93 11.01 -35.98
C ALA A 8 -14.81 11.43 -35.00
N GLY A 9 -15.12 12.39 -34.13
CA GLY A 9 -14.26 12.77 -33.00
C GLY A 9 -14.26 11.67 -31.94
N LEU A 10 -13.22 10.82 -31.94
CA LEU A 10 -12.90 9.97 -30.79
C LEU A 10 -12.39 10.86 -29.65
N LEU A 11 -13.25 11.09 -28.66
CA LEU A 11 -12.89 11.73 -27.39
C LEU A 11 -11.86 10.86 -26.67
N LEU A 12 -10.60 11.29 -26.69
CA LEU A 12 -9.57 10.84 -25.76
C LEU A 12 -9.96 11.32 -24.36
N GLY A 13 -10.68 10.49 -23.60
CA GLY A 13 -10.81 10.69 -22.16
C GLY A 13 -9.42 10.67 -21.50
N PRO A 14 -9.18 11.45 -20.42
CA PRO A 14 -7.88 11.46 -19.78
C PRO A 14 -7.58 10.04 -19.28
N ALA A 15 -6.49 9.46 -19.79
CA ALA A 15 -5.91 8.26 -19.22
C ALA A 15 -5.60 8.57 -17.76
N ALA A 16 -6.37 7.98 -16.84
CA ALA A 16 -5.97 7.95 -15.45
C ALA A 16 -4.52 7.44 -15.44
N PRO A 17 -3.58 8.13 -14.77
CA PRO A 17 -2.24 7.60 -14.68
C PRO A 17 -2.39 6.21 -14.11
N ALA A 18 -1.89 5.20 -14.82
CA ALA A 18 -1.67 3.89 -14.25
C ALA A 18 -0.72 4.15 -13.07
N GLN A 19 -1.29 4.41 -11.90
CA GLN A 19 -0.58 4.35 -10.64
C GLN A 19 -0.20 2.89 -10.57
N ALA A 20 0.99 2.58 -11.09
CA ALA A 20 1.70 1.36 -10.85
C ALA A 20 1.62 1.21 -9.35
N ALA A 21 0.67 0.39 -8.89
CA ALA A 21 0.27 0.32 -7.49
C ALA A 21 1.57 0.24 -6.72
N ALA A 22 1.92 1.31 -5.98
CA ALA A 22 3.28 1.50 -5.49
C ALA A 22 3.65 0.21 -4.79
N ARG A 23 4.55 -0.58 -5.41
CA ARG A 23 4.78 -1.95 -4.97
C ARG A 23 5.22 -1.81 -3.52
N GLN A 24 4.43 -2.33 -2.59
CA GLN A 24 4.66 -2.06 -1.18
C GLN A 24 6.03 -2.67 -0.83
N VAL A 25 7.01 -1.81 -0.56
CA VAL A 25 8.38 -2.25 -0.29
C VAL A 25 8.46 -2.75 1.14
N ASN A 26 9.08 -3.90 1.34
CA ASN A 26 9.43 -4.43 2.64
C ASN A 26 10.80 -3.90 3.06
N TRP A 27 10.80 -2.76 3.73
CA TRP A 27 12.02 -2.09 4.19
C TRP A 27 12.83 -2.91 5.20
N ASP A 28 12.21 -3.83 5.93
CA ASP A 28 12.91 -4.75 6.83
C ASP A 28 13.84 -5.72 6.09
N VAL A 29 13.47 -6.14 4.87
CA VAL A 29 14.34 -7.02 4.05
C VAL A 29 15.59 -6.27 3.60
N ILE A 30 15.42 -5.02 3.19
CA ILE A 30 16.53 -4.14 2.82
C ILE A 30 17.39 -3.88 4.06
N ALA A 31 16.79 -3.46 5.18
CA ALA A 31 17.53 -3.17 6.40
C ALA A 31 18.29 -4.41 6.94
N LYS A 32 17.71 -5.60 6.81
CA LYS A 32 18.39 -6.84 7.19
C LYS A 32 19.66 -7.09 6.36
N CYS A 33 19.63 -6.73 5.08
CA CYS A 33 20.77 -6.83 4.18
C CYS A 33 21.80 -5.70 4.41
N GLU A 34 21.33 -4.47 4.65
CA GLU A 34 22.17 -3.27 4.77
C GLU A 34 22.87 -3.14 6.14
N SER A 35 22.17 -3.44 7.23
CA SER A 35 22.64 -3.20 8.61
C SER A 35 22.51 -4.43 9.51
N GLY A 36 22.14 -5.59 8.96
CA GLY A 36 21.73 -6.74 9.77
C GLY A 36 20.38 -6.55 10.48
N GLY A 37 19.64 -5.48 10.17
CA GLY A 37 18.36 -5.10 10.78
C GLY A 37 18.49 -4.14 11.96
N ARG A 38 19.67 -3.52 12.14
CA ARG A 38 19.98 -2.63 13.27
C ARG A 38 19.64 -1.19 12.92
N TRP A 39 18.45 -0.74 13.30
CA TRP A 39 17.94 0.59 12.94
C TRP A 39 18.69 1.77 13.56
N HIS A 40 19.39 1.55 14.66
CA HIS A 40 20.19 2.56 15.36
C HIS A 40 21.69 2.38 15.14
N ILE A 41 22.10 1.68 14.07
CA ILE A 41 23.52 1.42 13.82
C ILE A 41 24.23 2.70 13.36
N ASN A 42 25.42 2.90 13.92
CA ASN A 42 26.39 3.89 13.47
C ASN A 42 27.79 3.28 13.66
N THR A 43 28.37 2.78 12.58
CA THR A 43 29.70 2.13 12.59
C THR A 43 30.83 3.11 12.28
N GLY A 44 30.53 4.41 12.09
CA GLY A 44 31.53 5.41 11.67
C GLY A 44 31.88 5.37 10.18
N ASN A 45 31.19 4.57 9.36
CA ASN A 45 31.45 4.43 7.92
C ASN A 45 30.78 5.50 7.04
N GLY A 46 30.21 6.56 7.64
CA GLY A 46 29.50 7.64 6.92
C GLY A 46 28.04 7.31 6.55
N HIS A 47 27.56 6.12 6.88
CA HIS A 47 26.18 5.69 6.72
C HIS A 47 25.50 5.50 8.08
N TYR A 48 24.19 5.75 8.12
CA TYR A 48 23.44 5.81 9.36
C TYR A 48 22.16 4.98 9.28
N GLY A 49 21.88 4.29 10.38
CA GLY A 49 20.62 3.62 10.65
C GLY A 49 20.38 2.37 9.80
N GLY A 50 19.16 1.86 9.87
CA GLY A 50 18.82 0.53 9.37
C GLY A 50 18.99 0.37 7.87
N LEU A 51 18.79 1.46 7.12
CA LEU A 51 18.84 1.51 5.66
C LEU A 51 20.12 2.15 5.11
N GLN A 52 21.14 2.36 5.95
CA GLN A 52 22.45 2.90 5.56
C GLN A 52 22.37 4.24 4.81
N PHE A 53 21.56 5.18 5.30
CA PHE A 53 21.47 6.51 4.68
C PHE A 53 22.77 7.29 4.86
N SER A 54 23.26 7.93 3.80
CA SER A 54 24.25 8.99 3.96
C SER A 54 23.59 10.24 4.56
N ARG A 55 24.37 11.06 5.29
CA ARG A 55 23.86 12.29 5.92
C ARG A 55 23.26 13.27 4.90
N SER A 56 23.86 13.36 3.71
CA SER A 56 23.35 14.20 2.61
C SER A 56 21.99 13.71 2.11
N THR A 57 21.88 12.42 1.78
CA THR A 57 20.61 11.84 1.31
C THR A 57 19.51 11.94 2.36
N TRP A 58 19.84 11.72 3.64
CA TRP A 58 18.91 11.89 4.76
C TRP A 58 18.33 13.30 4.81
N LYS A 59 19.20 14.32 4.78
CA LYS A 59 18.80 15.73 4.79
C LYS A 59 17.97 16.10 3.55
N SER A 60 18.43 15.73 2.34
CA SER A 60 17.77 16.06 1.07
C SER A 60 16.38 15.45 0.90
N ASN A 61 16.05 14.39 1.65
CA ASN A 61 14.72 13.79 1.65
C ASN A 61 13.84 14.24 2.83
N GLY A 62 14.34 15.20 3.63
CA GLY A 62 13.62 15.82 4.74
C GLY A 62 13.72 15.03 6.04
N GLY A 63 14.72 14.17 6.21
CA GLY A 63 14.97 13.43 7.44
C GLY A 63 15.46 14.31 8.59
N ALA A 64 16.03 15.47 8.27
CA ALA A 64 16.52 16.45 9.25
C ALA A 64 15.45 16.93 10.25
N LYS A 65 14.16 16.82 9.89
CA LYS A 65 13.04 17.16 10.78
C LYS A 65 12.79 16.15 11.90
N TYR A 66 13.31 14.93 11.75
CA TYR A 66 13.19 13.85 12.73
C TYR A 66 14.48 13.76 13.56
N ALA A 67 15.63 13.73 12.89
CA ALA A 67 16.92 13.70 13.57
C ALA A 67 18.05 14.21 12.66
N PRO A 68 19.23 14.59 13.21
CA PRO A 68 20.38 15.01 12.42
C PRO A 68 20.93 13.94 11.46
N THR A 69 20.76 12.67 11.83
CA THR A 69 21.20 11.46 11.10
C THR A 69 20.18 10.34 11.30
N ALA A 70 20.15 9.37 10.38
CA ALA A 70 19.11 8.34 10.38
C ALA A 70 19.15 7.41 11.60
N ASP A 71 20.34 7.09 12.13
CA ASP A 71 20.54 6.24 13.32
C ASP A 71 19.86 6.80 14.58
N ARG A 72 19.68 8.12 14.64
CA ARG A 72 19.02 8.83 15.74
C ARG A 72 17.51 8.99 15.55
N ALA A 73 16.98 8.58 14.40
CA ALA A 73 15.54 8.59 14.11
C ALA A 73 14.93 7.22 14.40
N ALA A 74 13.64 7.21 14.74
CA ALA A 74 12.90 5.97 14.90
C ALA A 74 12.80 5.23 13.56
N LYS A 75 12.69 3.89 13.62
CA LYS A 75 12.52 3.03 12.43
C LYS A 75 11.42 3.54 11.48
N ALA A 76 10.27 3.92 12.02
CA ALA A 76 9.14 4.40 11.22
C ALA A 76 9.47 5.69 10.45
N GLU A 77 10.27 6.58 11.05
CA GLU A 77 10.72 7.83 10.43
C GLU A 77 11.74 7.55 9.32
N GLN A 78 12.67 6.62 9.56
CA GLN A 78 13.60 6.17 8.52
C GLN A 78 12.87 5.59 7.32
N ILE A 79 11.84 4.76 7.56
CA ILE A 79 10.98 4.20 6.52
C ILE A 79 10.24 5.32 5.77
N ALA A 80 9.67 6.30 6.46
CA ALA A 80 8.98 7.41 5.81
C ALA A 80 9.90 8.22 4.86
N ILE A 81 11.17 8.41 5.25
CA ILE A 81 12.17 9.05 4.39
C ILE A 81 12.59 8.12 3.24
N ALA A 82 12.71 6.82 3.49
CA ALA A 82 13.00 5.83 2.45
C ALA A 82 11.90 5.76 1.38
N GLU A 83 10.63 5.84 1.78
CA GLU A 83 9.50 5.88 0.86
C GLU A 83 9.47 7.17 0.02
N LYS A 84 9.88 8.31 0.59
CA LYS A 84 10.07 9.54 -0.19
C LYS A 84 11.17 9.38 -1.23
N LEU A 85 12.32 8.81 -0.85
CA LEU A 85 13.41 8.56 -1.77
C LEU A 85 13.02 7.54 -2.85
N TYR A 86 12.31 6.48 -2.47
CA TYR A 86 11.79 5.46 -3.39
C TYR A 86 10.85 6.04 -4.45
N ARG A 87 9.95 6.94 -4.07
CA ARG A 87 9.07 7.62 -5.04
C ARG A 87 9.85 8.44 -6.08
N LYS A 88 11.07 8.90 -5.75
CA LYS A 88 11.91 9.69 -6.64
C LYS A 88 12.85 8.84 -7.50
N ARG A 89 13.44 7.79 -6.94
CA ARG A 89 14.56 7.04 -7.55
C ARG A 89 14.35 5.53 -7.60
N GLY A 90 13.20 5.03 -7.16
CA GLY A 90 12.98 3.61 -6.93
C GLY A 90 13.98 3.03 -5.93
N LEU A 91 14.37 1.77 -6.13
CA LEU A 91 15.36 1.08 -5.30
C LEU A 91 16.82 1.32 -5.73
N SER A 92 17.09 2.28 -6.64
CA SER A 92 18.45 2.62 -7.09
C SER A 92 19.45 2.87 -5.94
N PRO A 93 19.06 3.52 -4.81
CA PRO A 93 19.97 3.69 -3.66
C PRO A 93 20.37 2.39 -2.95
N TRP A 94 19.66 1.29 -3.19
CA TRP A 94 19.91 -0.04 -2.63
C TRP A 94 20.09 -1.06 -3.77
N PRO A 95 21.16 -0.96 -4.59
CA PRO A 95 21.28 -1.70 -5.85
C PRO A 95 21.38 -3.22 -5.65
N THR A 96 22.02 -3.66 -4.57
CA THR A 96 22.19 -5.08 -4.22
C THR A 96 21.06 -5.56 -3.31
N CYS A 97 20.85 -4.87 -2.18
CA CYS A 97 19.87 -5.27 -1.20
C CYS A 97 18.41 -5.08 -1.65
N GLY A 98 18.14 -4.11 -2.54
CA GLY A 98 16.82 -3.89 -3.13
C GLY A 98 16.39 -4.97 -4.15
N LYS A 99 17.33 -5.79 -4.64
CA LYS A 99 17.03 -6.91 -5.55
C LYS A 99 16.72 -8.22 -4.80
N LYS A 100 16.87 -8.26 -3.48
CA LYS A 100 16.66 -9.48 -2.71
C LYS A 100 15.21 -9.99 -2.80
N PRO A 101 15.01 -11.32 -2.77
CA PRO A 101 13.68 -11.89 -2.67
C PRO A 101 12.96 -11.37 -1.42
N GLY A 102 11.67 -11.03 -1.57
CA GLY A 102 10.85 -10.50 -0.48
C GLY A 102 10.90 -8.98 -0.29
N VAL A 103 11.73 -8.24 -1.04
CA VAL A 103 11.73 -6.77 -1.01
C VAL A 103 10.41 -6.20 -1.49
N TYR A 104 9.84 -6.73 -2.57
CA TYR A 104 8.46 -6.41 -2.92
C TYR A 104 7.54 -7.30 -2.11
N LYS A 105 6.69 -6.68 -1.29
CA LYS A 105 5.56 -7.40 -0.75
C LYS A 105 4.74 -7.83 -1.95
N LYS A 106 4.49 -9.14 -2.05
CA LYS A 106 3.40 -9.62 -2.87
C LYS A 106 2.19 -8.94 -2.28
N THR A 107 1.71 -7.89 -2.94
CA THR A 107 0.34 -7.46 -2.74
C THR A 107 -0.42 -8.74 -3.06
N SER A 108 -0.91 -9.40 -2.01
CA SER A 108 -1.96 -10.38 -2.21
C SER A 108 -3.02 -9.49 -2.82
N SER A 109 -3.14 -9.50 -4.15
CA SER A 109 -4.24 -8.83 -4.84
C SER A 109 -5.43 -9.19 -3.98
N ALA A 110 -5.96 -8.22 -3.23
CA ALA A 110 -7.15 -8.45 -2.46
C ALA A 110 -8.10 -8.95 -3.52
N LYS A 111 -8.43 -10.24 -3.46
CA LYS A 111 -9.18 -10.90 -4.52
C LYS A 111 -10.39 -10.01 -4.71
N LYS A 112 -10.47 -9.30 -5.84
CA LYS A 112 -11.58 -8.39 -6.14
C LYS A 112 -12.81 -9.19 -5.77
N PRO A 113 -13.61 -8.78 -4.78
CA PRO A 113 -14.75 -9.59 -4.40
C PRO A 113 -15.56 -9.71 -5.68
N SER A 114 -15.73 -10.95 -6.15
CA SER A 114 -16.63 -11.22 -7.28
C SER A 114 -17.92 -10.50 -6.91
N GLY A 115 -18.44 -9.60 -7.74
CA GLY A 115 -19.54 -8.66 -7.42
C GLY A 115 -20.88 -9.27 -7.00
N LYS A 116 -20.88 -10.49 -6.46
CA LYS A 116 -21.94 -11.17 -5.76
C LYS A 116 -22.40 -10.30 -4.59
N THR A 117 -23.63 -9.83 -4.74
CA THR A 117 -24.37 -9.18 -3.66
C THR A 117 -25.20 -10.24 -2.95
N TYR A 118 -25.20 -10.25 -1.63
CA TYR A 118 -26.07 -11.08 -0.82
C TYR A 118 -27.22 -10.26 -0.25
N VAL A 119 -28.42 -10.85 -0.24
CA VAL A 119 -29.59 -10.30 0.43
C VAL A 119 -29.69 -10.97 1.79
N VAL A 120 -29.57 -10.17 2.85
CA VAL A 120 -29.66 -10.63 4.24
C VAL A 120 -31.00 -11.33 4.48
N ARG A 121 -30.98 -12.51 5.08
CA ARG A 121 -32.19 -13.26 5.46
C ARG A 121 -32.45 -13.13 6.96
N SER A 122 -33.66 -13.50 7.39
CA SER A 122 -33.99 -13.54 8.82
C SER A 122 -33.04 -14.49 9.55
N GLY A 123 -32.45 -14.01 10.66
CA GLY A 123 -31.46 -14.74 11.46
C GLY A 123 -30.01 -14.59 11.00
N ASP A 124 -29.73 -13.84 9.93
CA ASP A 124 -28.34 -13.59 9.51
C ASP A 124 -27.65 -12.53 10.38
N THR A 125 -26.34 -12.72 10.54
CA THR A 125 -25.41 -11.73 11.09
C THR A 125 -24.26 -11.53 10.10
N LEU A 126 -23.57 -10.40 10.14
CA LEU A 126 -22.36 -10.21 9.32
C LEU A 126 -21.33 -11.33 9.55
N ALA A 127 -21.27 -11.86 10.78
CA ALA A 127 -20.44 -12.99 11.15
C ALA A 127 -20.86 -14.31 10.50
N SER A 128 -22.16 -14.66 10.51
CA SER A 128 -22.64 -15.89 9.85
C SER A 128 -22.47 -15.82 8.34
N ILE A 129 -22.77 -14.66 7.73
CA ILE A 129 -22.58 -14.41 6.29
C ILE A 129 -21.10 -14.55 5.92
N ALA A 130 -20.21 -13.86 6.63
CA ALA A 130 -18.79 -13.92 6.34
C ALA A 130 -18.20 -15.34 6.48
N ARG A 131 -18.65 -16.12 7.46
CA ARG A 131 -18.27 -17.54 7.61
C ARG A 131 -18.79 -18.39 6.46
N LYS A 132 -20.08 -18.25 6.12
CA LYS A 132 -20.75 -19.00 5.05
C LYS A 132 -20.09 -18.80 3.68
N PHE A 133 -19.71 -17.56 3.38
CA PHE A 133 -19.03 -17.20 2.13
C PHE A 133 -17.49 -17.25 2.23
N LYS A 134 -16.94 -17.71 3.36
CA LYS A 134 -15.50 -17.83 3.62
C LYS A 134 -14.73 -16.54 3.30
N ILE A 135 -15.30 -15.39 3.70
CA ILE A 135 -14.69 -14.07 3.48
C ILE A 135 -13.41 -13.96 4.28
N LYS A 136 -12.29 -13.69 3.60
CA LYS A 136 -10.98 -13.54 4.23
C LYS A 136 -10.96 -12.30 5.13
N GLY A 137 -10.69 -12.49 6.42
CA GLY A 137 -10.80 -11.44 7.46
C GLY A 137 -12.20 -11.31 8.08
N GLY A 138 -13.14 -12.17 7.68
CA GLY A 138 -14.43 -12.34 8.33
C GLY A 138 -15.36 -11.13 8.19
N TRP A 139 -16.23 -10.95 9.19
CA TRP A 139 -17.26 -9.92 9.18
C TRP A 139 -16.72 -8.50 9.22
N ARG A 140 -15.51 -8.30 9.73
CA ARG A 140 -14.84 -6.99 9.80
C ARG A 140 -14.52 -6.47 8.40
N THR A 141 -14.00 -7.34 7.54
CA THR A 141 -13.77 -7.06 6.13
C THR A 141 -15.11 -6.75 5.44
N LEU A 142 -16.12 -7.60 5.69
CA LEU A 142 -17.45 -7.43 5.11
C LEU A 142 -18.09 -6.08 5.51
N TYR A 143 -17.98 -5.68 6.78
CA TYR A 143 -18.45 -4.40 7.28
C TYR A 143 -17.68 -3.22 6.66
N ALA A 144 -16.33 -3.30 6.62
CA ALA A 144 -15.50 -2.25 6.04
C ALA A 144 -15.87 -1.93 4.58
N HIS A 145 -16.25 -2.95 3.80
CA HIS A 145 -16.66 -2.80 2.40
C HIS A 145 -18.08 -2.27 2.20
N ASN A 146 -18.90 -2.26 3.26
CA ASN A 146 -20.30 -1.86 3.20
C ASN A 146 -20.58 -0.70 4.17
N ARG A 147 -19.57 0.06 4.59
CA ARG A 147 -19.73 1.23 5.48
C ARG A 147 -20.60 2.33 4.87
N ASP A 148 -20.74 2.36 3.55
CA ASP A 148 -21.68 3.23 2.84
C ASP A 148 -23.15 2.81 3.03
N ARG A 149 -23.41 1.58 3.50
CA ARG A 149 -24.75 0.99 3.61
C ARG A 149 -25.08 0.45 4.99
N ILE A 150 -24.08 0.25 5.83
CA ILE A 150 -24.20 -0.33 7.16
C ILE A 150 -23.49 0.63 8.11
N SER A 151 -24.27 1.41 8.86
CA SER A 151 -23.72 2.34 9.84
C SER A 151 -23.11 1.59 11.03
N SER A 152 -23.74 0.50 11.47
CA SER A 152 -23.31 -0.26 12.65
C SER A 152 -23.12 -1.74 12.33
N PRO A 153 -22.03 -2.37 12.78
CA PRO A 153 -21.71 -3.77 12.44
C PRO A 153 -22.71 -4.79 13.01
N GLY A 154 -23.52 -4.42 14.00
CA GLY A 154 -24.59 -5.26 14.56
C GLY A 154 -25.97 -5.02 13.94
N LEU A 155 -26.14 -3.98 13.11
CA LEU A 155 -27.44 -3.60 12.56
C LEU A 155 -27.48 -3.90 11.06
N ILE A 156 -27.91 -5.12 10.73
CA ILE A 156 -28.29 -5.50 9.37
C ILE A 156 -29.76 -5.92 9.37
N PHE A 157 -30.49 -5.53 8.32
CA PHE A 157 -31.91 -5.79 8.17
C PHE A 157 -32.14 -6.87 7.11
N VAL A 158 -33.19 -7.67 7.30
CA VAL A 158 -33.65 -8.63 6.29
C VAL A 158 -34.00 -7.88 5.00
N GLY A 159 -33.54 -8.39 3.86
CA GLY A 159 -33.70 -7.71 2.56
C GLY A 159 -32.55 -6.75 2.22
N GLN A 160 -31.66 -6.44 3.17
CA GLN A 160 -30.53 -5.53 2.92
C GLN A 160 -29.50 -6.17 1.98
N ARG A 161 -29.07 -5.41 0.97
CA ARG A 161 -28.11 -5.85 -0.05
C ARG A 161 -26.68 -5.52 0.36
N ILE A 162 -25.91 -6.56 0.65
CA ILE A 162 -24.52 -6.48 1.11
C ILE A 162 -23.59 -7.01 0.02
N ARG A 163 -22.49 -6.29 -0.23
CA ARG A 163 -21.39 -6.74 -1.10
C ARG A 163 -20.56 -7.77 -0.36
N LEU A 164 -20.47 -9.00 -0.89
CA LEU A 164 -19.66 -10.10 -0.34
C LEU A 164 -18.18 -9.91 -0.64
#